data_AF-A0A9Q3P1P8-F1
#
_entry.id   AF-A0A9Q3P1P8-F1
#
_cell.length_a   1.000
_cell.length_b   1.000
_cell.length_c   1.000
_cell.angle_alpha   90.00
_cell.angle_beta   90.00
_cell.angle_gamma   90.00
#
_symmetry.space_group_name_H-M   'P 1'
#
loop_
_entity.id
_entity.type
_entity.pdbx_description
1 polymer ?
#
loop_
_entity_poly.entity_id
_entity_poly.type
_entity_poly.pdbx_seq_one_letter_code
_entity_poly.pdbx_strand_id
1 'polypeptide(L)'
;MKEELIAILFQYREAFASENEQIGAIKGHEVERPYPPLLRRPAYPASPRAREALESHINEPMKLGVLRNFGPNEEVEVTTDVIITWHNYK
;
A
#
# COMPACT_ATOMS: atom_id res chain seq x y z
N MET A 1 29.44 10.99 22.10
CA MET A 1 28.01 10.63 22.32
C MET A 1 27.06 11.15 21.24
N LYS A 2 26.82 12.47 21.07
CA LYS A 2 25.92 12.98 20.01
C LYS A 2 26.46 12.73 18.59
N GLU A 3 27.75 12.96 18.40
CA GLU A 3 28.43 12.78 17.10
C GLU A 3 28.50 11.31 16.70
N GLU A 4 28.76 10.41 17.65
CA GLU A 4 28.73 8.96 17.44
C GLU A 4 27.34 8.47 17.05
N LEU A 5 26.29 8.98 17.71
CA LEU A 5 24.91 8.65 17.34
C LEU A 5 24.60 9.08 15.91
N ILE A 6 24.99 10.31 15.52
CA ILE A 6 24.80 10.82 14.17
C ILE A 6 25.56 9.94 13.16
N ALA A 7 26.80 9.55 13.47
CA ALA A 7 27.59 8.66 12.60
C ALA A 7 26.91 7.31 12.38
N ILE A 8 26.36 6.70 13.44
CA ILE A 8 25.61 5.44 13.37
C ILE A 8 24.34 5.61 12.53
N LEU A 9 23.56 6.67 12.76
CA LEU A 9 22.33 6.92 11.99
C LEU A 9 22.62 7.14 10.50
N PHE A 10 23.71 7.83 10.17
CA PHE A 10 24.15 8.00 8.78
C PHE A 10 24.66 6.69 8.16
N GLN A 11 25.38 5.89 8.93
CA GLN A 11 25.89 4.58 8.48
C GLN A 11 24.75 3.63 8.12
N TYR A 12 23.67 3.62 8.92
CA TYR A 12 22.52 2.74 8.74
C TYR A 12 21.30 3.45 8.15
N ARG A 13 21.48 4.54 7.39
CA ARG A 13 20.38 5.34 6.84
C ARG A 13 19.36 4.51 6.03
N GLU A 14 19.82 3.45 5.37
CA GLU A 14 19.01 2.53 4.54
C GLU A 14 18.17 1.56 5.37
N ALA A 15 18.42 1.45 6.68
CA ALA A 15 17.58 0.67 7.59
C ALA A 15 16.32 1.43 8.03
N PHE A 16 16.23 2.73 7.71
CA PHE A 16 15.09 3.58 8.05
C PHE A 16 14.17 3.74 6.85
N ALA A 17 12.86 3.77 7.10
CA ALA A 17 11.89 4.05 6.06
C ALA A 17 12.07 5.47 5.50
N SER A 18 12.04 5.60 4.18
CA SER A 18 12.18 6.84 3.42
C SER A 18 10.94 7.02 2.53
N GLU A 19 10.58 8.27 2.25
CA GLU A 19 9.48 8.60 1.31
C GLU A 19 9.82 8.22 -0.15
N ASN A 20 11.10 8.02 -0.45
CA ASN A 20 11.60 7.80 -1.81
C ASN A 20 11.97 6.35 -2.10
N GLU A 21 11.94 5.48 -1.09
CA GLU A 21 12.33 4.07 -1.23
C GLU A 21 11.10 3.17 -1.21
N GLN A 22 11.11 2.15 -2.07
CA GLN A 22 9.99 1.20 -2.13
C GLN A 22 9.95 0.36 -0.86
N ILE A 23 8.76 0.22 -0.29
CA ILE A 23 8.54 -0.61 0.90
C ILE A 23 8.27 -2.05 0.44
N GLY A 24 8.92 -3.02 1.07
CA GLY A 24 8.52 -4.43 0.92
C GLY A 24 9.30 -5.26 -0.10
N ALA A 25 10.51 -4.86 -0.50
CA ALA A 25 11.45 -5.73 -1.22
C ALA A 25 12.02 -6.89 -0.35
N ILE A 26 11.23 -7.39 0.61
CA ILE A 26 11.59 -8.49 1.49
C ILE A 26 11.27 -9.79 0.75
N LYS A 27 12.31 -10.49 0.30
CA LYS A 27 12.17 -11.81 -0.33
C LYS A 27 11.72 -12.85 0.71
N GLY A 28 10.71 -13.66 0.38
CA GLY A 28 10.35 -14.86 1.16
C GLY A 28 9.16 -14.73 2.11
N HIS A 29 8.38 -13.64 2.07
CA HIS A 29 7.13 -13.51 2.82
C HIS A 29 5.90 -13.76 1.92
N GLU A 30 5.91 -14.88 1.20
CA GLU A 30 4.75 -15.32 0.42
C GLU A 30 3.79 -16.06 1.34
N VAL A 31 2.54 -15.62 1.40
CA VAL A 31 1.50 -16.26 2.20
C VAL A 31 0.79 -17.30 1.34
N GLU A 32 0.60 -18.51 1.87
CA GLU A 32 -0.24 -19.53 1.22
C GLU A 32 -1.64 -18.97 0.99
N ARG A 33 -2.13 -19.07 -0.25
CA ARG A 33 -3.35 -18.39 -0.70
C ARG A 33 -4.56 -18.88 0.09
N PRO A 34 -5.19 -18.04 0.92
CA PRO A 34 -6.35 -18.47 1.66
C PRO A 34 -7.58 -18.22 0.77
N TYR A 35 -8.34 -19.30 0.51
CA TYR A 35 -9.69 -19.32 -0.07
C TYR A 35 -9.84 -19.17 -1.60
N PRO A 36 -10.90 -19.79 -2.19
CA PRO A 36 -11.22 -19.67 -3.60
C PRO A 36 -11.51 -18.21 -4.00
N PRO A 37 -11.20 -17.81 -5.24
CA PRO A 37 -11.42 -16.46 -5.72
C PRO A 37 -12.90 -16.10 -5.62
N LEU A 38 -13.23 -15.15 -4.74
CA LEU A 38 -14.57 -14.60 -4.63
C LEU A 38 -14.94 -13.89 -5.94
N LEU A 39 -16.19 -14.11 -6.37
CA LEU A 39 -16.81 -13.49 -7.54
C LEU A 39 -16.54 -11.98 -7.59
N ARG A 40 -16.16 -11.48 -8.78
CA ARG A 40 -16.02 -10.04 -9.07
C ARG A 40 -17.33 -9.33 -8.72
N ARG A 41 -17.34 -8.58 -7.62
CA ARG A 41 -18.42 -7.65 -7.30
C ARG A 41 -18.06 -6.27 -7.85
N PRO A 42 -19.03 -5.48 -8.33
CA PRO A 42 -18.76 -4.09 -8.68
C PRO A 42 -18.33 -3.33 -7.43
N ALA A 43 -17.35 -2.44 -7.58
CA ALA A 43 -16.94 -1.54 -6.50
C ALA A 43 -18.14 -0.71 -6.02
N TYR A 44 -18.24 -0.54 -4.70
CA TYR A 44 -19.31 0.29 -4.13
C TYR A 44 -19.14 1.76 -4.57
N PRO A 45 -20.21 2.48 -4.93
CA PRO A 45 -20.11 3.87 -5.35
C PRO A 45 -19.58 4.74 -4.19
N ALA A 46 -18.46 5.42 -4.42
CA ALA A 46 -17.90 6.40 -3.49
C ALA A 46 -18.44 7.81 -3.82
N SER A 47 -18.67 8.64 -2.80
CA SER A 47 -19.03 10.05 -3.01
C SER A 47 -17.83 10.84 -3.58
N PRO A 48 -18.05 11.97 -4.28
CA PRO A 48 -16.95 12.78 -4.84
C PRO A 48 -15.92 13.19 -3.79
N ARG A 49 -16.39 13.64 -2.62
CA ARG A 49 -15.53 13.99 -1.48
C ARG A 49 -14.73 12.79 -0.95
N ALA A 50 -15.35 11.61 -0.89
CA ALA A 50 -14.65 10.41 -0.46
C ALA A 50 -13.58 10.00 -1.49
N ARG A 51 -13.86 10.16 -2.79
CA ARG A 51 -12.92 9.86 -3.86
C ARG A 51 -11.67 10.75 -3.80
N GLU A 52 -11.85 12.06 -3.62
CA GLU A 52 -10.73 13.00 -3.47
C GLU A 52 -9.85 12.68 -2.25
N ALA A 53 -10.47 12.37 -1.10
CA ALA A 53 -9.72 11.99 0.09
C ALA A 53 -8.97 10.66 -0.08
N LEU A 54 -9.56 9.72 -0.83
CA LEU A 54 -8.94 8.43 -1.11
C LEU A 54 -7.78 8.51 -2.09
N GLU A 55 -7.84 9.46 -3.03
CA GLU A 55 -6.83 9.59 -4.08
C GLU A 55 -5.43 9.83 -3.50
N SER A 56 -5.29 10.67 -2.47
CA SER A 56 -4.01 10.86 -1.78
C SER A 56 -3.51 9.57 -1.12
N HIS A 57 -4.40 8.88 -0.40
CA HIS A 57 -4.09 7.65 0.32
C HIS A 57 -3.84 6.43 -0.58
N ILE A 58 -4.26 6.46 -1.84
CA ILE A 58 -3.94 5.43 -2.84
C ILE A 58 -2.64 5.78 -3.55
N ASN A 59 -2.44 7.05 -3.92
CA ASN A 59 -1.28 7.49 -4.68
C ASN A 59 0.03 7.33 -3.90
N GLU A 60 0.03 7.51 -2.59
CA GLU A 60 1.22 7.35 -1.75
C GLU A 60 1.72 5.89 -1.72
N PRO A 61 0.90 4.87 -1.38
CA PRO A 61 1.28 3.46 -1.50
C PRO A 61 1.67 3.03 -2.92
N MET A 62 1.08 3.65 -3.96
CA MET A 62 1.52 3.41 -5.34
C MET A 62 2.95 3.90 -5.60
N LYS A 63 3.31 5.09 -5.10
CA LYS A 63 4.68 5.63 -5.20
C LYS A 63 5.69 4.77 -4.44
N LEU A 64 5.28 4.25 -3.28
CA LEU A 64 6.09 3.37 -2.43
C LEU A 64 6.17 1.92 -2.95
N GLY A 65 5.56 1.61 -4.09
CA GLY A 65 5.61 0.27 -4.69
C GLY A 65 4.77 -0.79 -3.96
N VAL A 66 3.95 -0.39 -2.98
CA VAL A 66 3.06 -1.28 -2.23
C VAL A 66 1.82 -1.63 -3.04
N LEU A 67 1.29 -0.66 -3.78
CA LEU A 67 0.17 -0.86 -4.72
C LEU A 67 0.65 -0.71 -6.16
N ARG A 68 0.02 -1.45 -7.07
CA ARG A 68 0.22 -1.29 -8.52
C ARG A 68 -1.09 -1.39 -9.27
N ASN A 69 -1.15 -0.67 -10.39
CA ASN A 69 -2.22 -0.87 -11.36
C ASN A 69 -1.96 -2.15 -12.15
N PHE A 70 -3.03 -2.89 -12.42
CA PHE A 70 -3.02 -4.07 -13.28
C PHE A 70 -3.58 -3.68 -14.64
N GLY A 71 -3.02 -4.24 -15.70
CA GLY A 71 -3.51 -4.01 -17.06
C GLY A 71 -4.87 -4.69 -17.30
N PRO A 72 -5.65 -4.25 -18.30
CA PRO A 72 -6.95 -4.88 -18.64
C PRO A 72 -6.86 -6.37 -18.96
N ASN A 73 -5.70 -6.83 -19.44
CA ASN A 73 -5.44 -8.22 -19.85
C ASN A 73 -4.52 -8.97 -18.88
N GLU A 74 -4.23 -8.39 -17.72
CA GLU A 74 -3.41 -9.05 -16.71
C GLU A 74 -4.29 -9.98 -15.87
N GLU A 75 -3.93 -11.26 -15.83
CA GLU A 75 -4.66 -12.23 -15.01
C GLU A 75 -4.37 -11.96 -13.52
N VAL A 76 -5.39 -11.46 -12.83
CA VAL A 76 -5.39 -11.32 -11.38
C VAL A 76 -6.07 -12.56 -10.80
N GLU A 77 -5.30 -13.38 -10.11
CA GLU A 77 -5.78 -14.67 -9.58
C GLU A 77 -6.78 -14.50 -8.42
N VAL A 78 -6.71 -13.39 -7.68
CA VAL A 78 -7.59 -13.09 -6.54
C VAL A 78 -7.98 -11.62 -6.54
N THR A 79 -9.28 -11.33 -6.44
CA THR A 79 -9.81 -9.99 -6.19
C THR A 79 -10.58 -10.00 -4.88
N THR A 80 -10.22 -9.11 -3.96
CA THR A 80 -10.92 -8.95 -2.67
C THR A 80 -11.50 -7.54 -2.60
N ASP A 81 -12.79 -7.43 -2.31
CA ASP A 81 -13.43 -6.14 -2.06
C ASP A 81 -12.82 -5.51 -0.79
N VAL A 82 -12.40 -4.25 -0.87
CA VAL A 82 -11.92 -3.48 0.28
C VAL A 82 -13.04 -2.57 0.77
N ILE A 83 -13.41 -2.70 2.05
CA ILE A 83 -14.33 -1.76 2.70
C ILE A 83 -13.51 -0.60 3.25
N ILE A 84 -13.78 0.61 2.78
CA ILE A 84 -13.14 1.82 3.29
C ILE A 84 -14.13 2.54 4.20
N THR A 85 -13.84 2.55 5.50
CA THR A 85 -14.65 3.25 6.51
C THR A 85 -14.02 4.60 6.84
N TRP A 86 -14.77 5.69 6.64
CA TRP A 86 -14.35 7.03 7.08
C TRP A 86 -15.11 7.41 8.36
N HIS A 87 -14.38 7.68 9.43
CA HIS A 87 -14.98 8.25 10.64
C HIS A 87 -15.17 9.75 10.43
N ASN A 88 -16.40 10.17 10.09
CA ASN A 88 -16.76 11.58 10.25
C ASN A 88 -16.96 11.80 11.75
N TYR A 89 -16.12 12.64 12.37
CA TYR A 89 -16.26 13.13 13.75
C TYR A 89 -17.54 13.96 13.95
N LYS A 90 -18.70 13.42 13.57
CA LYS A 90 -20.01 13.94 13.98
C LYS A 90 -20.39 13.37 15.33
#